data_AF-X1QPE8-F1
#
_entry.id   AF-X1QPE8-F1
#
_cell.length_a   1.000
_cell.length_b   1.000
_cell.length_c   1.000
_cell.angle_alpha   90.00
_cell.angle_beta   90.00
_cell.angle_gamma   90.00
#
_symmetry.space_group_name_H-M   'P 1'
#
loop_
_entity.id
_entity.type
_entity.pdbx_description
1 polymer ?
#
loop_
_entity_poly.entity_id
_entity_poly.type
_entity_poly.pdbx_seq_one_letter_code
_entity_poly.pdbx_strand_id
1 'polypeptide(L)'
;FKISNKEIKQLKAKRKTTLIKFLKADKIGILVSTKPGQENLQKAIRLKKQLEKKGKQPYIFLSNNIDTSQFENFNIGSWVNTACPGLVFDNSEIININELPK
;
A
#
# COMPACT_ATOMS: atom_id res chain seq x y z
N PHE A 1 -8.74 -11.61 25.83
CA PHE A 1 -7.49 -11.58 25.03
C PHE A 1 -6.65 -10.39 25.46
N LYS A 2 -5.39 -10.60 25.87
CA LYS A 2 -4.45 -9.52 26.23
C LYS A 2 -3.25 -9.60 25.31
N ILE A 3 -3.10 -8.58 24.44
CA ILE A 3 -1.98 -8.49 23.51
C ILE A 3 -0.71 -8.16 24.32
N SER A 4 0.38 -8.87 24.07
CA SER A 4 1.65 -8.65 24.74
C SER A 4 2.41 -7.46 24.15
N ASN A 5 3.24 -6.81 24.97
CA ASN A 5 4.15 -5.75 24.50
C ASN A 5 5.11 -6.25 23.41
N LYS A 6 5.46 -7.54 23.44
CA LYS A 6 6.32 -8.18 22.43
C LYS A 6 5.64 -8.21 21.06
N GLU A 7 4.37 -8.61 20.99
CA GLU A 7 3.58 -8.63 19.76
C GLU A 7 3.40 -7.22 19.17
N ILE A 8 3.10 -6.24 20.03
CA ILE A 8 2.99 -4.83 19.61
C ILE A 8 4.33 -4.35 18.99
N LYS A 9 5.46 -4.67 19.62
CA LYS A 9 6.78 -4.30 19.11
C LYS A 9 7.07 -4.96 17.76
N GLN A 10 6.72 -6.22 17.59
CA GLN A 10 6.89 -6.95 16.32
C GLN A 10 6.04 -6.34 15.20
N LEU A 11 4.77 -6.00 15.48
CA LEU A 11 3.89 -5.36 14.50
C LEU A 11 4.45 -4.00 14.05
N LYS A 12 4.88 -3.16 14.99
CA LYS A 12 5.51 -1.86 14.68
C LYS A 12 6.78 -2.02 13.84
N ALA A 13 7.63 -3.00 14.16
CA ALA A 13 8.82 -3.29 13.38
C ALA A 13 8.48 -3.69 11.94
N LYS A 14 7.49 -4.57 11.74
CA LYS A 14 7.01 -4.97 10.40
C LYS A 14 6.49 -3.79 9.59
N ARG A 15 5.69 -2.90 10.20
CA ARG A 15 5.22 -1.67 9.53
C ARG A 15 6.38 -0.76 9.12
N LYS A 16 7.36 -0.56 10.01
CA LYS A 16 8.57 0.23 9.71
C LYS A 16 9.35 -0.35 8.53
N THR A 17 9.55 -1.67 8.48
CA THR A 17 10.21 -2.33 7.36
C THR A 17 9.45 -2.11 6.05
N THR A 18 8.12 -2.21 6.08
CA THR A 18 7.25 -1.98 4.91
C THR A 18 7.38 -0.54 4.40
N LEU A 19 7.39 0.44 5.30
CA LEU A 19 7.62 1.84 4.93
C LEU A 19 9.01 2.06 4.31
N ILE A 20 10.06 1.42 4.84
CA ILE A 20 11.40 1.49 4.25
C ILE A 20 11.42 0.90 2.84
N LYS A 21 10.75 -0.24 2.61
CA LYS A 21 10.59 -0.83 1.27
C LYS A 21 9.93 0.17 0.31
N PHE A 22 8.84 0.80 0.74
CA PHE A 22 8.15 1.84 -0.04
C PHE A 22 9.07 3.01 -0.42
N LEU A 23 9.83 3.56 0.54
CA LEU A 23 10.72 4.70 0.28
C LEU A 23 11.83 4.36 -0.73
N LYS A 24 12.33 3.11 -0.69
CA LYS A 24 13.37 2.63 -1.60
C LYS A 24 12.85 2.22 -2.97
N ALA A 25 11.59 1.81 -3.09
CA ALA A 25 11.03 1.33 -4.35
C ALA A 25 10.93 2.43 -5.40
N ASP A 26 11.36 2.14 -6.63
CA ASP A 26 11.21 3.07 -7.76
C ASP A 26 9.86 2.90 -8.45
N LYS A 27 9.45 1.65 -8.67
CA LYS A 27 8.14 1.30 -9.21
C LYS A 27 7.15 1.05 -8.08
N ILE A 28 6.06 1.81 -8.06
CA ILE A 28 5.07 1.79 -6.98
C ILE A 28 3.70 1.45 -7.56
N GLY A 29 3.06 0.40 -7.05
CA GLY A 29 1.68 0.04 -7.39
C GLY A 29 0.69 0.71 -6.44
N ILE A 30 -0.26 1.46 -6.97
CA ILE A 30 -1.32 2.13 -6.20
C ILE A 30 -2.63 1.35 -6.42
N LEU A 31 -3.11 0.69 -5.37
CA LEU A 31 -4.28 -0.17 -5.41
C LEU A 31 -5.55 0.63 -5.18
N VAL A 32 -6.52 0.49 -6.09
CA VAL A 32 -7.85 1.11 -6.04
C VAL A 32 -8.90 0.02 -6.21
N SER A 33 -9.89 -0.03 -5.33
CA SER A 33 -11.06 -0.89 -5.50
C SER A 33 -12.19 -0.14 -6.18
N THR A 34 -12.89 -0.78 -7.13
CA THR A 34 -14.14 -0.26 -7.72
C THR A 34 -15.38 -0.58 -6.89
N LYS A 35 -15.24 -1.24 -5.74
CA LYS A 35 -16.37 -1.52 -4.85
C LYS A 35 -16.99 -0.21 -4.34
N PRO A 36 -18.33 -0.06 -4.37
CA PRO A 36 -18.99 1.12 -3.82
C PRO A 36 -18.52 1.42 -2.38
N GLY A 37 -18.16 2.68 -2.12
CA GLY A 37 -17.64 3.12 -0.81
C GLY A 37 -16.14 2.87 -0.57
N GLN A 38 -15.45 2.13 -1.44
CA GLN A 38 -13.99 1.93 -1.38
C GLN A 38 -13.22 2.63 -2.50
N GLU A 39 -13.95 3.24 -3.44
CA GLU A 39 -13.39 3.94 -4.59
C GLU A 39 -12.74 5.27 -4.17
N ASN A 40 -11.41 5.25 -4.01
CA ASN A 40 -10.59 6.43 -3.71
C ASN A 40 -9.73 6.85 -4.91
N LEU A 41 -10.29 6.78 -6.13
CA LEU A 41 -9.56 7.09 -7.36
C LEU A 41 -8.90 8.47 -7.33
N GLN A 42 -9.59 9.49 -6.80
CA GLN A 42 -9.03 10.84 -6.66
C GLN A 42 -7.79 10.88 -5.76
N LYS A 43 -7.78 10.12 -4.66
CA LYS A 43 -6.60 10.02 -3.78
C LYS A 43 -5.46 9.31 -4.49
N ALA A 44 -5.75 8.24 -5.23
CA ALA A 44 -4.76 7.52 -6.03
C ALA A 44 -4.12 8.40 -7.11
N ILE A 45 -4.92 9.19 -7.83
CA ILE A 45 -4.42 10.16 -8.83
C ILE A 45 -3.55 11.23 -8.18
N ARG A 46 -3.95 11.77 -7.01
CA ARG A 46 -3.15 12.75 -6.28
C ARG A 46 -1.81 12.15 -5.83
N LEU A 47 -1.83 10.94 -5.30
CA LEU A 47 -0.63 10.22 -4.88
C LEU A 47 0.30 9.95 -6.08
N LYS A 48 -0.26 9.50 -7.21
CA LYS A 48 0.49 9.30 -8.46
C LYS A 48 1.28 10.56 -8.84
N LYS A 49 0.61 11.71 -8.91
CA LYS A 49 1.25 13.00 -9.21
C LYS A 49 2.34 13.38 -8.22
N GLN A 50 2.16 13.10 -6.93
CA GLN A 50 3.17 13.38 -5.91
C GLN A 50 4.41 12.48 -6.05
N LEU A 51 4.20 11.20 -6.37
CA LEU A 51 5.27 10.24 -6.57
C LEU A 51 6.08 10.54 -7.85
N GLU A 52 5.41 10.91 -8.95
CA GLU A 52 6.06 11.35 -10.18
C GLU A 52 6.96 12.58 -9.95
N LYS A 53 6.47 13.57 -9.19
CA LYS A 53 7.28 14.75 -8.81
C LYS A 53 8.52 14.39 -7.98
N LYS A 54 8.52 13.24 -7.31
CA LYS A 54 9.65 12.71 -6.54
C LYS A 54 10.54 11.76 -7.36
N GLY A 55 10.34 11.69 -8.68
CA GLY A 55 11.14 10.85 -9.59
C GLY A 55 10.80 9.35 -9.54
N LYS A 56 9.66 8.98 -8.94
CA LYS A 56 9.19 7.59 -8.87
C LYS A 56 8.36 7.23 -10.10
N GLN A 57 8.13 5.94 -10.31
CA GLN A 57 7.30 5.37 -11.38
C GLN A 57 6.01 4.74 -10.79
N PRO A 58 4.97 5.54 -10.50
CA PRO A 58 3.72 5.04 -9.96
C PRO A 58 2.76 4.51 -11.04
N TYR A 59 2.12 3.37 -10.75
CA TYR A 59 1.11 2.72 -11.60
C TYR A 59 -0.17 2.52 -10.80
N ILE A 60 -1.32 2.87 -11.37
CA ILE A 60 -2.62 2.64 -10.72
C ILE A 60 -3.14 1.27 -11.16
N PHE A 61 -3.49 0.44 -10.19
CA PHE A 61 -4.12 -0.86 -10.38
C PHE A 61 -5.56 -0.77 -9.89
N LEU A 62 -6.49 -0.90 -10.82
CA LEU A 62 -7.92 -0.82 -10.57
C LEU A 62 -8.51 -2.23 -10.66
N SER A 63 -9.22 -2.66 -9.62
CA SER A 63 -9.94 -3.94 -9.63
C SER A 63 -11.16 -3.88 -8.72
N ASN A 64 -12.14 -4.75 -8.90
CA ASN A 64 -13.21 -4.92 -7.91
C ASN A 64 -12.65 -5.62 -6.65
N ASN A 65 -12.05 -6.78 -6.84
CA ASN A 65 -11.36 -7.56 -5.81
C ASN A 65 -9.85 -7.46 -6.00
N ILE A 66 -9.14 -7.02 -4.97
CA ILE A 66 -7.68 -6.97 -4.99
C ILE A 66 -7.17 -8.37 -4.64
N ASP A 67 -6.62 -9.07 -5.62
CA ASP A 67 -5.97 -10.36 -5.44
C ASP A 67 -4.46 -10.17 -5.30
N THR A 68 -3.95 -10.38 -4.09
CA THR A 68 -2.53 -10.20 -3.78
C THR A 68 -1.64 -11.29 -4.35
N SER A 69 -2.21 -12.44 -4.74
CA SER A 69 -1.46 -13.53 -5.39
C SER A 69 -0.91 -13.13 -6.76
N GLN A 70 -1.53 -12.12 -7.40
CA GLN A 70 -1.09 -11.62 -8.71
C GLN A 70 0.07 -10.62 -8.62
N PHE A 71 0.47 -10.19 -7.43
CA PHE A 71 1.44 -9.11 -7.28
C PHE A 71 2.82 -9.45 -7.85
N GLU A 72 3.22 -10.71 -7.75
CA GLU A 72 4.51 -11.21 -8.27
C GLU A 72 4.60 -11.16 -9.80
N ASN A 73 3.44 -11.13 -10.49
CA ASN A 73 3.39 -11.00 -11.94
C ASN A 73 3.73 -9.57 -12.41
N PHE A 74 3.78 -8.61 -11.50
CA PHE A 74 4.12 -7.23 -11.79
C PHE A 74 5.49 -6.87 -11.22
N ASN A 75 6.32 -6.20 -12.02
CA ASN A 75 7.61 -5.66 -11.58
C ASN A 75 7.40 -4.39 -10.73
N ILE A 76 6.82 -4.54 -9.54
CA ILE A 76 6.49 -3.48 -8.58
C ILE A 76 7.29 -3.70 -7.30
N GLY A 77 8.01 -2.67 -6.85
CA GLY A 77 8.83 -2.75 -5.64
C GLY A 77 8.07 -2.49 -4.34
N SER A 78 6.92 -1.82 -4.41
CA SER A 78 6.06 -1.57 -3.25
C SER A 78 4.61 -1.27 -3.65
N TRP A 79 3.68 -1.69 -2.79
CA TRP A 79 2.24 -1.58 -3.00
C TRP A 79 1.60 -0.65 -1.97
N VAL A 80 0.93 0.40 -2.45
CA VAL A 80 0.16 1.34 -1.63
C VAL A 80 -1.32 1.05 -1.77
N ASN A 81 -1.99 0.86 -0.64
CA ASN A 81 -3.43 0.69 -0.58
C ASN A 81 -4.15 2.03 -0.40
N THR A 82 -5.08 2.33 -1.32
CA THR A 82 -6.03 3.44 -1.20
C THR A 82 -7.48 2.97 -1.00
N ALA A 83 -7.72 1.66 -1.05
CA ALA A 83 -9.01 1.02 -0.86
C ALA A 83 -9.30 0.74 0.64
N CYS A 84 -9.89 -0.42 0.96
CA CYS A 84 -10.18 -0.83 2.34
C CYS A 84 -8.89 -1.00 3.15
N PRO A 85 -8.68 -0.29 4.28
CA PRO A 85 -7.47 -0.40 5.10
C PRO A 85 -7.18 -1.81 5.62
N GLY A 86 -8.21 -2.67 5.70
CA GLY A 86 -8.09 -4.06 6.17
C GLY A 86 -7.24 -4.95 5.27
N LEU A 87 -6.98 -4.57 4.01
CA LEU A 87 -6.17 -5.35 3.08
C LEU A 87 -4.74 -5.64 3.60
N VAL A 88 -4.21 -4.81 4.49
CA VAL A 88 -2.90 -5.01 5.11
C VAL A 88 -2.85 -6.24 6.03
N PHE A 89 -3.99 -6.75 6.47
CA PHE A 89 -4.07 -7.99 7.24
C PHE A 89 -3.91 -9.22 6.34
N ASP A 90 -4.37 -9.13 5.09
CA ASP A 90 -4.25 -10.21 4.10
C ASP A 90 -2.83 -10.27 3.54
N ASN A 91 -2.21 -9.12 3.30
CA ASN A 91 -0.80 -9.05 2.91
C ASN A 91 -0.09 -7.88 3.60
N SER A 92 0.82 -8.25 4.51
CA SER A 92 1.58 -7.28 5.30
C SER A 92 2.59 -6.46 4.48
N GLU A 93 2.90 -6.83 3.24
CA GLU A 93 3.80 -6.05 2.38
C GLU A 93 3.15 -4.79 1.79
N ILE A 94 1.84 -4.65 1.98
CA ILE A 94 1.07 -3.50 1.56
C ILE A 94 1.15 -2.40 2.64
N ILE A 95 1.32 -1.16 2.21
CA ILE A 95 1.27 0.02 3.07
C ILE A 95 -0.03 0.80 2.82
N ASN A 96 -0.75 1.18 3.86
CA ASN A 96 -1.90 2.07 3.69
C ASN A 96 -1.43 3.49 3.38
N ILE A 97 -2.18 4.21 2.55
CA ILE A 97 -1.88 5.61 2.20
C ILE A 97 -1.70 6.52 3.43
N ASN A 98 -2.40 6.24 4.53
CA ASN A 98 -2.31 7.03 5.77
C ASN A 98 -1.00 6.80 6.55
N GLU A 99 -0.25 5.73 6.25
CA GLU A 99 1.06 5.43 6.84
C GLU A 99 2.20 6.14 6.10
N LEU A 100 1.91 6.76 4.95
CA LEU A 100 2.91 7.49 4.17
C LEU A 100 3.28 8.82 4.85
N PRO A 101 4.55 9.23 4.78
CA PRO A 101 4.96 10.55 5.24
C PRO A 101 4.26 11.64 4.41
N LYS A 102 3.78 12.68 5.10
CA LYS A 102 3.12 13.84 4.49
C LYS A 102 4.11 14.71 3.72
#